data_AF-A0A1Q8QUY0-F1
#
_entry.id   AF-A0A1Q8QUY0-F1
#
_cell.length_a   1.000
_cell.length_b   1.000
_cell.length_c   1.000
_cell.angle_alpha   90.00
_cell.angle_beta   90.00
_cell.angle_gamma   90.00
#
_symmetry.space_group_name_H-M   'P 1'
#
loop_
_entity.id
_entity.type
_entity.pdbx_description
1 polymer ?
#
loop_
_entity_poly.entity_id
_entity_poly.type
_entity_poly.pdbx_seq_one_letter_code
_entity_poly.pdbx_strand_id
1 'polypeptide(L)'
;MSLGRERNRETGAMRAGQATARPLLCPGRAAGRLAALVLAMGLCLVAAAPGLAAKADTKTFNAYYASQSARVYDHLLKVTDYYTSLTKEGNTDRVKDVLALRASLAACWELVLNAGDMVYIYDTLDPGCTGALTQLAGMIKTGLGTVAGKLDKELQWMRLVEKNVADLPISVELSQSFRDIEAMAAYFRTAAQTFEPSAAGETRQPVKK
;
A
#
# COMPACT_ATOMS: atom_id res chain seq x y z
N MET A 1 -62.94 86.64 8.35
CA MET A 1 -62.48 86.76 6.95
C MET A 1 -61.70 85.49 6.62
N SER A 2 -62.01 84.62 5.67
CA SER A 2 -63.05 84.56 4.65
C SER A 2 -63.36 83.08 4.40
N LEU A 3 -64.64 82.76 4.34
CA LEU A 3 -65.20 81.56 3.70
C LEU A 3 -65.19 81.77 2.17
N GLY A 4 -65.25 80.67 1.42
CA GLY A 4 -65.64 80.66 0.00
C GLY A 4 -64.72 79.76 -0.82
N ARG A 5 -65.14 78.58 -1.28
CA ARG A 5 -66.18 78.22 -2.28
C ARG A 5 -65.46 77.71 -3.53
N GLU A 6 -65.64 76.42 -3.87
CA GLU A 6 -66.56 75.94 -4.95
C GLU A 6 -66.04 76.30 -6.35
N ARG A 7 -66.06 75.47 -7.41
CA ARG A 7 -66.57 74.12 -7.71
C ARG A 7 -66.22 73.86 -9.19
N ASN A 8 -66.41 72.62 -9.65
CA ASN A 8 -66.73 72.21 -11.03
C ASN A 8 -65.56 72.14 -12.04
N ARG A 9 -65.50 71.20 -13.00
CA ARG A 9 -66.41 70.12 -13.46
C ARG A 9 -65.58 69.19 -14.36
N GLU A 10 -65.60 67.88 -14.14
CA GLU A 10 -66.31 66.86 -14.97
C GLU A 10 -65.91 66.78 -16.45
N THR A 11 -65.25 65.67 -16.80
CA THR A 11 -65.63 64.67 -17.85
C THR A 11 -64.40 63.74 -18.02
N GLY A 12 -64.45 62.42 -17.98
CA GLY A 12 -65.55 61.48 -18.18
C GLY A 12 -65.10 60.48 -19.25
N ALA A 13 -64.57 59.32 -18.86
CA ALA A 13 -64.54 58.12 -19.70
C ALA A 13 -64.42 56.86 -18.82
N MET A 14 -65.54 56.13 -18.76
CA MET A 14 -65.69 54.73 -18.37
C MET A 14 -64.65 53.83 -19.09
N ARG A 15 -64.25 52.64 -18.62
CA ARG A 15 -65.13 51.51 -18.25
C ARG A 15 -64.30 50.33 -17.69
N ALA A 16 -64.95 49.60 -16.78
CA ALA A 16 -64.92 48.16 -16.52
C ALA A 16 -63.62 47.45 -16.08
N GLY A 17 -63.74 46.71 -14.96
CA GLY A 17 -62.95 45.49 -14.74
C GLY A 17 -62.74 45.12 -13.27
N GLN A 18 -63.77 44.68 -12.56
CA GLN A 18 -63.62 43.91 -11.32
C GLN A 18 -62.89 42.58 -11.61
N ALA A 19 -61.91 42.22 -10.78
CA ALA A 19 -61.73 40.85 -10.28
C ALA A 19 -60.63 40.81 -9.20
N THR A 20 -61.02 40.61 -7.96
CA THR A 20 -60.16 40.15 -6.86
C THR A 20 -59.71 38.72 -7.14
N ALA A 21 -58.44 38.51 -7.48
CA ALA A 21 -57.83 37.19 -7.59
C ALA A 21 -56.89 36.94 -6.41
N ARG A 22 -57.26 35.98 -5.55
CA ARG A 22 -56.38 35.34 -4.57
C ARG A 22 -55.15 34.76 -5.29
N PRO A 23 -53.92 34.93 -4.80
CA PRO A 23 -52.79 34.19 -5.35
C PRO A 23 -52.91 32.72 -4.97
N LEU A 24 -53.13 31.88 -5.98
CA LEU A 24 -52.95 30.44 -5.94
C LEU A 24 -51.50 30.13 -5.51
N LEU A 25 -51.36 29.39 -4.42
CA LEU A 25 -50.09 28.77 -4.03
C LEU A 25 -49.58 27.89 -5.18
N CYS A 26 -48.46 28.26 -5.80
CA CYS A 26 -47.73 27.38 -6.71
C CYS A 26 -47.07 26.23 -5.89
N PRO A 27 -47.34 24.95 -6.18
CA PRO A 27 -46.77 23.82 -5.43
C PRO A 27 -45.30 23.52 -5.79
N GLY A 28 -44.67 24.30 -6.68
CA GLY A 28 -43.34 24.01 -7.22
C GLY A 28 -42.14 24.33 -6.32
N ARG A 29 -42.30 25.16 -5.27
CA ARG A 29 -41.15 25.58 -4.42
C ARG A 29 -40.84 24.62 -3.26
N ALA A 30 -41.81 23.82 -2.82
CA ALA A 30 -41.60 22.85 -1.74
C ALA A 30 -40.91 21.58 -2.24
N ALA A 31 -41.27 21.11 -3.44
CA ALA A 31 -40.66 19.93 -4.06
C ALA A 31 -39.17 20.13 -4.38
N GLY A 32 -38.78 21.31 -4.84
CA GLY A 32 -37.36 21.64 -5.09
C GLY A 32 -36.51 21.69 -3.82
N ARG A 33 -37.08 22.13 -2.69
CA ARG A 33 -36.39 22.17 -1.39
C ARG A 33 -36.24 20.77 -0.77
N LEU A 34 -37.24 19.90 -0.92
CA LEU A 34 -37.16 18.50 -0.50
C LEU A 34 -36.16 17.70 -1.34
N ALA A 35 -36.16 17.89 -2.66
CA ALA A 35 -35.18 17.26 -3.55
C ALA A 35 -33.75 17.72 -3.22
N ALA A 36 -33.53 19.01 -2.97
CA ALA A 36 -32.23 19.54 -2.55
C ALA A 36 -31.80 19.02 -1.18
N LEU A 37 -32.74 18.86 -0.23
CA LEU A 37 -32.45 18.31 1.10
C LEU A 37 -32.09 16.82 1.04
N VAL A 38 -32.79 16.02 0.22
CA VAL A 38 -32.49 14.59 0.00
C VAL A 38 -31.16 14.43 -0.73
N LEU A 39 -30.85 15.29 -1.71
CA LEU A 39 -29.56 15.27 -2.39
C LEU A 39 -28.42 15.67 -1.43
N ALA A 40 -28.64 16.67 -0.58
CA ALA A 40 -27.66 17.11 0.42
C ALA A 40 -27.45 16.05 1.51
N MET A 41 -28.52 15.41 2.00
CA MET A 41 -28.41 14.30 2.95
C MET A 41 -27.74 13.09 2.31
N GLY A 42 -28.04 12.78 1.04
CA GLY A 42 -27.37 11.75 0.26
C GLY A 42 -25.89 12.03 0.06
N LEU A 43 -25.50 13.27 -0.26
CA LEU A 43 -24.09 13.67 -0.35
C LEU A 43 -23.38 13.62 1.02
N CYS A 44 -24.04 14.01 2.11
CA CYS A 44 -23.47 13.90 3.45
C CYS A 44 -23.33 12.45 3.91
N LEU A 45 -24.22 11.55 3.50
CA LEU A 45 -24.13 10.10 3.77
C LEU A 45 -23.03 9.43 2.94
N VAL A 46 -22.81 9.85 1.69
CA VAL A 46 -21.68 9.36 0.87
C VAL A 46 -20.34 9.90 1.39
N ALA A 47 -20.31 11.12 1.94
CA ALA A 47 -19.12 11.69 2.58
C ALA A 47 -18.81 11.08 3.97
N ALA A 48 -19.77 10.39 4.59
CA ALA A 48 -19.61 9.73 5.88
C ALA A 48 -19.29 8.23 5.77
N ALA A 49 -19.22 7.67 4.55
CA ALA A 49 -18.61 6.36 4.37
C ALA A 49 -17.12 6.52 4.67
N PRO A 50 -16.57 5.87 5.71
CA PRO A 50 -15.13 5.85 5.89
C PRO A 50 -14.56 5.24 4.61
N GLY A 51 -13.83 6.06 3.84
CA GLY A 51 -13.19 5.59 2.62
C GLY A 51 -12.36 4.36 2.96
N LEU A 52 -12.66 3.23 2.31
CA LEU A 52 -11.86 2.02 2.44
C LEU A 52 -10.40 2.43 2.24
N ALA A 53 -9.56 2.22 3.25
CA ALA A 53 -8.14 2.47 3.12
C ALA A 53 -7.64 1.62 1.94
N ALA A 54 -7.13 2.26 0.90
CA ALA A 54 -6.63 1.54 -0.26
C ALA A 54 -5.45 0.68 0.19
N LYS A 55 -5.63 -0.65 0.14
CA LYS A 55 -4.60 -1.64 0.41
C LYS A 55 -3.43 -1.43 -0.56
N ALA A 56 -2.20 -1.58 -0.09
CA ALA A 56 -1.02 -1.50 -0.94
C ALA A 56 -1.08 -2.59 -2.03
N ASP A 57 -0.67 -2.24 -3.26
CA ASP A 57 -0.55 -3.23 -4.34
C ASP A 57 0.74 -4.05 -4.15
N THR A 58 0.56 -5.32 -3.79
CA THR A 58 1.64 -6.27 -3.50
C THR A 58 2.00 -7.14 -4.70
N LYS A 59 1.33 -6.98 -5.86
CA LYS A 59 1.57 -7.84 -7.04
C LYS A 59 3.02 -7.81 -7.49
N THR A 60 3.62 -6.63 -7.56
CA THR A 60 5.03 -6.46 -7.94
C THR A 60 5.97 -7.09 -6.91
N PHE A 61 5.65 -6.95 -5.62
CA PHE A 61 6.40 -7.62 -4.55
C PHE A 61 6.36 -9.12 -4.72
N ASN A 62 5.17 -9.71 -4.83
CA ASN A 62 4.99 -11.16 -4.91
C ASN A 62 5.67 -11.76 -6.15
N ALA A 63 5.62 -11.08 -7.29
CA ALA A 63 6.30 -11.53 -8.50
C ALA A 63 7.83 -11.51 -8.36
N TYR A 64 8.38 -10.41 -7.84
CA TYR A 64 9.82 -10.30 -7.59
C TYR A 64 10.27 -11.32 -6.54
N TYR A 65 9.58 -11.38 -5.40
CA TYR A 65 9.83 -12.29 -4.30
C TYR A 65 9.86 -13.74 -4.75
N ALA A 66 8.86 -14.22 -5.48
CA ALA A 66 8.81 -15.60 -5.95
C ALA A 66 10.03 -15.96 -6.81
N SER A 67 10.48 -15.06 -7.69
CA SER A 67 11.64 -15.32 -8.54
C SER A 67 12.97 -15.27 -7.79
N GLN A 68 13.14 -14.35 -6.85
CA GLN A 68 14.40 -14.14 -6.15
C GLN A 68 14.58 -15.07 -4.95
N SER A 69 13.48 -15.40 -4.26
CA SER A 69 13.48 -16.36 -3.16
C SER A 69 13.99 -17.73 -3.63
N ALA A 70 13.49 -18.21 -4.78
CA ALA A 70 13.96 -19.44 -5.38
C ALA A 70 15.47 -19.44 -5.70
N ARG A 71 16.05 -18.30 -6.11
CA ARG A 71 17.50 -18.18 -6.37
C ARG A 71 18.33 -18.29 -5.09
N VAL A 72 17.92 -17.59 -4.04
CA VAL A 72 18.62 -17.66 -2.73
C VAL A 72 18.58 -19.09 -2.20
N TYR A 73 17.46 -19.79 -2.35
CA TYR A 73 17.35 -21.20 -1.97
C TYR A 73 18.22 -22.12 -2.83
N ASP A 74 18.31 -21.88 -4.14
CA ASP A 74 19.19 -22.64 -5.04
C ASP A 74 20.68 -22.52 -4.66
N HIS A 75 21.13 -21.32 -4.27
CA HIS A 75 22.49 -21.13 -3.72
C HIS A 75 22.72 -21.98 -2.46
N LEU A 76 21.75 -22.00 -1.54
CA LEU A 76 21.82 -22.81 -0.33
C LEU A 76 21.92 -24.31 -0.65
N LEU A 77 21.16 -24.80 -1.62
CA LEU A 77 21.21 -26.20 -2.05
C LEU A 77 22.60 -26.56 -2.60
N LYS A 78 23.14 -25.76 -3.51
CA LYS A 78 24.47 -26.02 -4.10
C LYS A 78 25.58 -26.02 -3.06
N VAL A 79 25.56 -25.08 -2.10
CA VAL A 79 26.53 -25.08 -0.99
C VAL A 79 26.33 -26.29 -0.06
N THR A 80 25.08 -26.72 0.14
CA THR A 80 24.78 -27.95 0.91
C THR A 80 25.28 -29.21 0.21
N ASP A 81 25.13 -29.30 -1.10
CA ASP A 81 25.63 -30.42 -1.90
C ASP A 81 27.17 -30.46 -1.88
N TYR A 82 27.82 -29.30 -2.02
CA TYR A 82 29.28 -29.21 -1.93
C TYR A 82 29.82 -29.52 -0.53
N TYR A 83 29.14 -29.05 0.52
CA TYR A 83 29.46 -29.46 1.90
C TYR A 83 29.38 -30.99 2.06
N THR A 84 28.34 -31.61 1.48
CA THR A 84 28.14 -33.06 1.53
C THR A 84 29.21 -33.81 0.75
N SER A 85 29.68 -33.30 -0.39
CA SER A 85 30.78 -33.91 -1.14
C SER A 85 32.09 -33.87 -0.35
N LEU A 86 32.45 -32.72 0.23
CA LEU A 86 33.64 -32.59 1.07
C LEU A 86 33.62 -33.52 2.29
N THR A 87 32.44 -33.68 2.90
CA THR A 87 32.26 -34.58 4.04
C THR A 87 32.50 -36.04 3.63
N LYS A 88 31.99 -36.46 2.46
CA LYS A 88 32.19 -37.82 1.91
C LYS A 88 33.65 -38.09 1.56
N GLU A 89 34.38 -37.07 1.10
CA GLU A 89 35.81 -37.13 0.80
C GLU A 89 36.69 -37.10 2.06
N GLY A 90 36.12 -36.89 3.24
CA GLY A 90 36.86 -36.83 4.50
C GLY A 90 37.71 -35.57 4.67
N ASN A 91 37.39 -34.49 3.96
CA ASN A 91 38.16 -33.23 4.00
C ASN A 91 37.85 -32.43 5.27
N THR A 92 38.53 -32.74 6.38
CA THR A 92 38.27 -32.10 7.68
C THR A 92 38.71 -30.64 7.77
N ASP A 93 39.63 -30.21 6.91
CA ASP A 93 40.24 -28.88 6.99
C ASP A 93 39.34 -27.79 6.38
N ARG A 94 38.74 -28.09 5.22
CA ARG A 94 37.95 -27.10 4.45
C ARG A 94 36.45 -27.20 4.70
N VAL A 95 35.96 -28.31 5.24
CA VAL A 95 34.52 -28.54 5.47
C VAL A 95 33.91 -27.53 6.44
N LYS A 96 34.70 -27.01 7.39
CA LYS A 96 34.27 -25.98 8.35
C LYS A 96 33.93 -24.64 7.69
N ASP A 97 34.72 -24.22 6.69
CA ASP A 97 34.50 -22.94 6.00
C ASP A 97 33.25 -23.03 5.13
N VAL A 98 33.06 -24.16 4.43
CA VAL A 98 31.85 -24.42 3.64
C VAL A 98 30.61 -24.59 4.53
N LEU A 99 30.76 -25.17 5.73
CA LEU A 99 29.67 -25.24 6.72
C LEU A 99 29.24 -23.85 7.19
N ALA A 100 30.19 -22.94 7.44
CA ALA A 100 29.89 -21.56 7.81
C ALA A 100 29.16 -20.80 6.70
N LEU A 101 29.54 -21.02 5.43
CA LEU A 101 28.81 -20.48 4.27
C LEU A 101 27.39 -21.02 4.19
N ARG A 102 27.23 -22.33 4.36
CA ARG A 102 25.92 -22.97 4.39
C ARG A 102 25.01 -22.38 5.47
N ALA A 103 25.55 -22.18 6.68
CA ALA A 103 24.81 -21.59 7.79
C ALA A 103 24.37 -20.15 7.48
N SER A 104 25.27 -19.34 6.90
CA SER A 104 24.96 -17.95 6.54
C SER A 104 23.90 -17.89 5.43
N LEU A 105 23.99 -18.75 4.41
CA LEU A 105 22.97 -18.87 3.35
C LEU A 105 21.62 -19.33 3.88
N ALA A 106 21.61 -20.26 4.84
CA ALA A 106 20.38 -20.69 5.49
C ALA A 106 19.76 -19.53 6.28
N ALA A 107 20.56 -18.74 7.00
CA ALA A 107 20.07 -17.55 7.69
C ALA A 107 19.49 -16.51 6.70
N CYS A 108 20.17 -16.25 5.58
CA CYS A 108 19.65 -15.41 4.51
C CYS A 108 18.31 -15.92 3.96
N TRP A 109 18.19 -17.24 3.74
CA TRP A 109 16.97 -17.86 3.25
C TRP A 109 15.79 -17.67 4.21
N GLU A 110 15.99 -17.95 5.50
CA GLU A 110 14.97 -17.75 6.53
C GLU A 110 14.55 -16.28 6.65
N LEU A 111 15.49 -15.34 6.53
CA LEU A 111 15.20 -13.91 6.53
C LEU A 111 14.33 -13.50 5.32
N VAL A 112 14.59 -14.08 4.15
CA VAL A 112 13.77 -13.90 2.96
C VAL A 112 12.37 -14.47 3.18
N LEU A 113 12.24 -15.69 3.72
CA LEU A 113 10.95 -16.30 4.02
C LEU A 113 10.09 -15.42 4.94
N ASN A 114 10.68 -14.89 6.00
CA ASN A 114 9.99 -13.96 6.90
C ASN A 114 9.46 -12.71 6.18
N ALA A 115 10.20 -12.19 5.18
CA ALA A 115 9.72 -11.06 4.38
C ALA A 115 8.50 -11.43 3.52
N GLY A 116 8.49 -12.63 2.94
CA GLY A 116 7.34 -13.17 2.21
C GLY A 116 6.12 -13.34 3.09
N ASP A 117 6.30 -13.97 4.26
CA ASP A 117 5.20 -14.26 5.21
C ASP A 117 4.52 -12.97 5.71
N MET A 118 5.30 -11.93 5.99
CA MET A 118 4.76 -10.63 6.37
C MET A 118 3.80 -10.06 5.32
N VAL A 119 4.19 -10.09 4.04
CA VAL A 119 3.36 -9.58 2.94
C VAL A 119 2.19 -10.50 2.64
N TYR A 120 2.38 -11.82 2.74
CA TYR A 120 1.30 -12.80 2.61
C TYR A 120 0.20 -12.56 3.64
N ILE A 121 0.54 -12.41 4.93
CA ILE A 121 -0.43 -12.13 5.99
C ILE A 121 -1.19 -10.85 5.67
N TYR A 122 -0.50 -9.80 5.22
CA TYR A 122 -1.16 -8.57 4.80
C TYR A 122 -2.14 -8.78 3.65
N ASP A 123 -1.77 -9.56 2.64
CA ASP A 123 -2.63 -9.90 1.50
C ASP A 123 -3.90 -10.66 1.92
N THR A 124 -3.84 -11.44 3.00
CA THR A 124 -5.02 -12.16 3.53
C THR A 124 -5.99 -11.29 4.35
N LEU A 125 -5.57 -10.11 4.82
CA LEU A 125 -6.46 -9.24 5.60
C LEU A 125 -7.58 -8.64 4.76
N ASP A 126 -8.78 -8.62 5.34
CA ASP A 126 -9.97 -7.98 4.79
C ASP A 126 -9.72 -6.47 4.58
N PRO A 127 -9.91 -5.93 3.35
CA PRO A 127 -9.86 -4.49 3.06
C PRO A 127 -10.72 -3.60 3.98
N GLY A 128 -11.79 -4.13 4.57
CA GLY A 128 -12.66 -3.44 5.52
C GLY A 128 -12.02 -3.19 6.89
N CYS A 129 -10.95 -3.90 7.25
CA CYS A 129 -10.23 -3.75 8.52
C CYS A 129 -9.16 -2.65 8.46
N THR A 130 -9.56 -1.42 8.15
CA THR A 130 -8.66 -0.29 7.84
C THR A 130 -7.60 -0.03 8.92
N GLY A 131 -7.97 -0.07 10.20
CA GLY A 131 -7.02 0.13 11.31
C GLY A 131 -5.94 -0.97 11.38
N ALA A 132 -6.34 -2.24 11.23
CA ALA A 132 -5.41 -3.37 11.23
C ALA A 132 -4.50 -3.34 9.99
N LEU A 133 -5.03 -2.96 8.82
CA LEU A 133 -4.25 -2.80 7.60
C LEU A 133 -3.21 -1.69 7.72
N THR A 134 -3.57 -0.53 8.27
CA THR A 134 -2.61 0.56 8.48
C THR A 134 -1.51 0.15 9.47
N GLN A 135 -1.88 -0.50 10.58
CA GLN A 135 -0.92 -0.99 11.56
C GLN A 135 0.03 -2.02 10.94
N LEU A 136 -0.51 -3.02 10.24
CA LEU A 136 0.29 -4.06 9.62
C LEU A 136 1.18 -3.52 8.49
N ALA A 137 0.69 -2.57 7.68
CA ALA A 137 1.52 -1.90 6.67
C ALA A 137 2.73 -1.21 7.30
N GLY A 138 2.53 -0.48 8.41
CA GLY A 138 3.64 0.13 9.16
C GLY A 138 4.63 -0.90 9.73
N MET A 139 4.13 -2.04 10.22
CA MET A 139 4.97 -3.15 10.67
C MET A 139 5.75 -3.77 9.50
N ILE A 140 5.14 -3.93 8.34
CA ILE A 140 5.80 -4.48 7.14
C ILE A 140 6.88 -3.55 6.65
N LYS A 141 6.64 -2.23 6.57
CA LYS A 141 7.67 -1.25 6.24
C LYS A 141 8.91 -1.42 7.13
N THR A 142 8.70 -1.50 8.44
CA THR A 142 9.77 -1.67 9.42
C THR A 142 10.43 -3.04 9.32
N GLY A 143 9.63 -4.10 9.12
CA GLY A 143 10.06 -5.48 9.01
C GLY A 143 10.94 -5.70 7.79
N LEU A 144 10.52 -5.24 6.60
CA LEU A 144 11.30 -5.32 5.36
C LEU A 144 12.63 -4.56 5.47
N GLY A 145 12.63 -3.37 6.08
CA GLY A 145 13.87 -2.63 6.37
C GLY A 145 14.80 -3.39 7.32
N THR A 146 14.24 -4.04 8.34
CA THR A 146 14.99 -4.87 9.30
C THR A 146 15.57 -6.11 8.63
N VAL A 147 14.79 -6.80 7.81
CA VAL A 147 15.24 -7.96 7.02
C VAL A 147 16.39 -7.55 6.11
N ALA A 148 16.25 -6.45 5.36
CA ALA A 148 17.31 -5.94 4.48
C ALA A 148 18.62 -5.68 5.27
N GLY A 149 18.53 -5.02 6.43
CA GLY A 149 19.71 -4.77 7.27
C GLY A 149 20.33 -6.05 7.86
N LYS A 150 19.54 -7.09 8.11
CA LYS A 150 20.06 -8.40 8.53
C LYS A 150 20.74 -9.13 7.38
N LEU A 151 20.18 -9.08 6.16
CA LEU A 151 20.83 -9.61 4.97
C LEU A 151 22.19 -8.95 4.71
N ASP A 152 22.32 -7.63 4.90
CA ASP A 152 23.63 -6.96 4.78
C ASP A 152 24.66 -7.50 5.77
N LYS A 153 24.23 -7.81 7.01
CA LYS A 153 25.12 -8.36 8.04
C LYS A 153 25.58 -9.77 7.67
N GLU A 154 24.69 -10.61 7.19
CA GLU A 154 25.06 -11.94 6.69
C GLU A 154 26.01 -11.84 5.50
N LEU A 155 25.78 -10.92 4.56
CA LEU A 155 26.72 -10.65 3.46
C LEU A 155 28.12 -10.27 3.95
N GLN A 156 28.22 -9.46 5.02
CA GLN A 156 29.51 -9.13 5.62
C GLN A 156 30.20 -10.37 6.19
N TRP A 157 29.47 -11.25 6.88
CA TRP A 157 30.00 -12.51 7.38
C TRP A 157 30.46 -13.43 6.26
N MET A 158 29.65 -13.60 5.22
CA MET A 158 30.00 -14.46 4.11
C MET A 158 31.23 -13.97 3.34
N ARG A 159 31.42 -12.65 3.19
CA ARG A 159 32.63 -12.05 2.58
C ARG A 159 33.91 -12.33 3.38
N LEU A 160 33.81 -12.52 4.69
CA LEU A 160 34.96 -12.95 5.51
C LEU A 160 35.34 -14.40 5.18
N VAL A 161 34.34 -15.26 4.99
CA VAL A 161 34.54 -16.68 4.68
C VAL A 161 34.92 -16.90 3.20
N GLU A 162 34.51 -16.01 2.28
CA GLU A 162 34.87 -16.07 0.86
C GLU A 162 36.38 -16.22 0.63
N LYS A 163 37.19 -15.48 1.40
CA LYS A 163 38.66 -15.54 1.31
C LYS A 163 39.20 -16.93 1.63
N ASN A 164 38.54 -17.67 2.50
CA ASN A 164 38.93 -19.01 2.92
C ASN A 164 38.48 -20.08 1.92
N VAL A 165 37.63 -19.75 0.94
CA VAL A 165 37.11 -20.70 -0.05
C VAL A 165 37.38 -20.25 -1.49
N ALA A 166 38.19 -19.20 -1.70
CA ALA A 166 38.40 -18.58 -2.99
C ALA A 166 38.99 -19.53 -4.05
N ASP A 167 39.84 -20.47 -3.62
CA ASP A 167 40.44 -21.53 -4.42
C ASP A 167 39.51 -22.73 -4.67
N LEU A 168 38.36 -22.79 -3.99
CA LEU A 168 37.40 -23.89 -4.15
C LEU A 168 36.41 -23.60 -5.29
N PRO A 169 35.89 -24.63 -5.97
CA PRO A 169 34.86 -24.49 -7.00
C PRO A 169 33.60 -23.72 -6.55
N ILE A 170 33.29 -23.74 -5.25
CA ILE A 170 32.11 -23.07 -4.69
C ILE A 170 32.24 -21.54 -4.64
N SER A 171 33.44 -20.97 -4.87
CA SER A 171 33.68 -19.52 -4.83
C SER A 171 32.87 -18.75 -5.89
N VAL A 172 32.70 -19.34 -7.08
CA VAL A 172 31.89 -18.74 -8.16
C VAL A 172 30.43 -18.62 -7.75
N GLU A 173 29.89 -19.68 -7.13
CA GLU A 173 28.53 -19.69 -6.62
C GLU A 173 28.34 -18.67 -5.50
N LEU A 174 29.34 -18.54 -4.62
CA LEU A 174 29.33 -17.57 -3.53
C LEU A 174 29.27 -16.12 -4.05
N SER A 175 30.10 -15.79 -5.04
CA SER A 175 30.09 -14.49 -5.72
C SER A 175 28.73 -14.17 -6.37
N GLN A 176 28.04 -15.17 -6.95
CA GLN A 176 26.69 -14.97 -7.48
C GLN A 176 25.67 -14.76 -6.36
N SER A 177 25.74 -15.57 -5.31
CA SER A 177 24.84 -15.45 -4.15
C SER A 177 24.91 -14.07 -3.50
N PHE A 178 26.09 -13.45 -3.46
CA PHE A 178 26.24 -12.08 -2.94
C PHE A 178 25.44 -11.07 -3.73
N ARG A 179 25.50 -11.14 -5.06
CA ARG A 179 24.77 -10.22 -5.93
C ARG A 179 23.27 -10.39 -5.78
N ASP A 180 22.79 -11.63 -5.73
CA ASP A 180 21.35 -11.91 -5.63
C ASP A 180 20.81 -11.52 -4.24
N ILE A 181 21.55 -11.76 -3.15
CA ILE A 181 21.15 -11.34 -1.79
C ILE A 181 21.23 -9.82 -1.64
N GLU A 182 22.25 -9.16 -2.20
CA GLU A 182 22.38 -7.69 -2.18
C GLU A 182 21.23 -7.03 -2.96
N ALA A 183 20.89 -7.57 -4.13
CA ALA A 183 19.74 -7.13 -4.91
C ALA A 183 18.44 -7.32 -4.12
N MET A 184 18.26 -8.45 -3.44
CA MET A 184 17.09 -8.72 -2.60
C MET A 184 16.99 -7.71 -1.44
N ALA A 185 18.09 -7.45 -0.73
CA ALA A 185 18.11 -6.49 0.36
C ALA A 185 17.78 -5.06 -0.14
N ALA A 186 18.34 -4.65 -1.28
CA ALA A 186 18.01 -3.38 -1.92
C ALA A 186 16.54 -3.30 -2.33
N TYR A 187 16.00 -4.38 -2.87
CA TYR A 187 14.59 -4.47 -3.23
C TYR A 187 13.68 -4.36 -2.01
N PHE A 188 13.97 -5.05 -0.91
CA PHE A 188 13.15 -4.95 0.30
C PHE A 188 13.10 -3.53 0.87
N ARG A 189 14.18 -2.75 0.78
CA ARG A 189 14.15 -1.31 1.16
C ARG A 189 13.23 -0.50 0.24
N THR A 190 13.24 -0.82 -1.05
CA THR A 190 12.38 -0.16 -2.04
C THR A 190 10.91 -0.53 -1.82
N ALA A 191 10.63 -1.82 -1.67
CA ALA A 191 9.30 -2.35 -1.43
C ALA A 191 8.73 -1.89 -0.08
N ALA A 192 9.54 -1.68 0.95
CA ALA A 192 9.07 -1.14 2.22
C ALA A 192 8.30 0.18 2.05
N GLN A 193 8.64 0.99 1.04
CA GLN A 193 7.97 2.27 0.77
C GLN A 193 6.56 2.10 0.16
N THR A 194 6.21 0.92 -0.36
CA THR A 194 4.83 0.68 -0.84
C THR A 194 3.83 0.55 0.30
N PHE A 195 4.33 0.33 1.53
CA PHE A 195 3.54 0.19 2.75
C PHE A 195 3.56 1.45 3.63
N GLU A 196 3.94 2.61 3.07
CA GLU A 196 3.80 3.87 3.80
C GLU A 196 2.33 4.14 4.16
N PRO A 197 2.03 4.59 5.39
CA PRO A 197 0.70 5.03 5.73
C PRO A 197 0.32 6.20 4.81
N SER A 198 -0.84 6.14 4.16
CA SER A 198 -1.38 7.33 3.46
C SER A 198 -1.38 8.50 4.43
N ALA A 199 -0.80 9.63 4.01
CA ALA A 199 -0.87 10.86 4.77
C ALA A 199 -2.34 11.15 5.12
N ALA A 200 -2.58 11.61 6.34
CA ALA A 200 -3.91 11.99 6.79
C ALA A 200 -4.47 13.07 5.84
N GLY A 201 -5.36 12.69 4.92
CA GLY A 201 -5.98 13.57 3.94
C GLY A 201 -5.99 13.10 2.48
N GLU A 202 -5.25 12.05 2.10
CA GLU A 202 -5.28 11.54 0.72
C GLU A 202 -6.31 10.42 0.54
N THR A 203 -7.55 10.79 0.22
CA THR A 203 -8.52 9.88 -0.39
C THR A 203 -8.09 9.60 -1.83
N ARG A 204 -7.35 8.51 -2.08
CA ARG A 204 -7.09 8.04 -3.44
C ARG A 204 -8.42 7.70 -4.12
N GLN A 205 -8.67 8.34 -5.27
CA GLN A 205 -9.94 8.20 -5.99
C GLN A 205 -10.19 6.77 -6.48
N PRO A 206 -11.48 6.35 -6.56
CA PRO A 206 -11.83 5.04 -7.09
C PRO A 206 -11.57 4.94 -8.60
N VAL A 207 -10.93 3.84 -9.01
CA VAL A 207 -10.75 3.48 -10.42
C VAL A 207 -12.10 3.03 -11.00
N LYS A 208 -12.53 3.66 -12.10
CA LYS A 208 -13.73 3.26 -12.84
C LYS A 208 -13.48 1.91 -13.54
N LYS A 209 -14.48 1.00 -13.45
CA LYS A 209 -14.59 -0.17 -14.32
C LYS A 209 -15.02 0.24 -15.72
#